data_AF-A0A8S9W2B7-F1
#
_entry.id   AF-A0A8S9W2B7-F1
#
_cell.length_a   1.000
_cell.length_b   1.000
_cell.length_c   1.000
_cell.angle_alpha   90.00
_cell.angle_beta   90.00
_cell.angle_gamma   90.00
#
_symmetry.space_group_name_H-M   'P 1'
#
loop_
_entity.id
_entity.type
_entity.pdbx_description
1 polymer ?
#
loop_
_entity_poly.entity_id
_entity_poly.type
_entity_poly.pdbx_seq_one_letter_code
_entity_poly.pdbx_strand_id
1 'polypeptide(L)' 'MSDRSSMLYMGNIRPTYIKKIAKELIETRGYAFGTDFEANKVQVAKHTDITSKTIRNRVAGYIVRRNVIAKREKIL' A
#
# COMPACT_ATOMS: atom_id res chain seq x y z
N MET A 1 -21.38 -6.01 -11.15
CA MET A 1 -21.32 -5.26 -9.88
C MET A 1 -20.18 -4.25 -9.95
N SER A 2 -20.51 -3.05 -10.44
CA SER A 2 -19.82 -1.76 -10.33
C SER A 2 -18.29 -1.72 -10.35
N ASP A 3 -17.75 -1.68 -11.57
CA ASP A 3 -16.44 -1.12 -11.89
C ASP A 3 -16.40 0.37 -11.48
N ARG A 4 -15.91 0.64 -10.26
CA ARG A 4 -15.73 2.00 -9.72
C ARG A 4 -14.43 2.65 -10.21
N SER A 5 -13.80 2.10 -11.24
CA SER A 5 -12.56 2.64 -11.83
C SER A 5 -12.78 3.96 -12.57
N SER A 6 -14.01 4.26 -12.99
CA SER A 6 -14.35 5.46 -13.79
C SER A 6 -14.63 6.74 -12.98
N MET A 7 -14.65 6.69 -11.64
CA MET A 7 -14.93 7.87 -10.79
C MET A 7 -13.69 8.60 -10.26
N LEU A 8 -12.49 8.26 -10.76
CA LEU A 8 -11.21 8.85 -10.33
C LEU A 8 -10.53 9.71 -11.41
N TYR A 9 -11.31 10.56 -12.09
CA TYR A 9 -10.79 11.66 -12.91
C TYR A 9 -10.73 12.97 -12.12
N MET A 10 -10.05 12.95 -10.98
CA MET A 10 -9.40 14.10 -10.32
C MET A 10 -8.12 13.54 -9.68
N GLY A 11 -6.99 14.26 -9.75
CA GLY A 11 -5.62 13.74 -9.56
C GLY A 11 -5.45 12.58 -8.57
N ASN A 12 -4.85 11.46 -9.02
CA ASN A 12 -4.68 10.23 -8.24
C ASN A 12 -3.53 10.34 -7.21
N ILE A 13 -3.66 11.30 -6.29
CA ILE A 13 -2.72 11.51 -5.19
C ILE A 13 -3.25 10.75 -3.98
N ARG A 14 -2.43 9.83 -3.46
CA ARG A 14 -2.78 9.12 -2.21
C ARG A 14 -2.81 10.12 -1.04
N PRO A 15 -3.88 10.17 -0.24
CA PRO A 15 -3.96 10.98 0.97
C PRO A 15 -2.82 10.71 1.95
N THR A 16 -2.52 11.70 2.80
CA THR A 16 -1.41 11.66 3.76
C THR A 16 -1.52 10.48 4.74
N TYR A 17 -2.71 10.17 5.25
CA TYR A 17 -2.90 9.08 6.20
C TYR A 17 -2.52 7.71 5.61
N ILE A 18 -2.80 7.48 4.32
CA ILE A 18 -2.43 6.24 3.62
C ILE A 18 -0.91 6.09 3.58
N LYS A 19 -0.21 7.20 3.27
CA LYS A 19 1.25 7.23 3.22
C LYS A 19 1.85 7.03 4.62
N LYS A 20 1.26 7.64 5.65
CA LYS A 20 1.71 7.54 7.04
C LYS A 20 1.61 6.11 7.56
N ILE A 21 0.44 5.48 7.45
CA ILE A 21 0.23 4.08 7.88
C ILE A 21 1.19 3.14 7.14
N ALA A 22 1.32 3.29 5.83
CA ALA A 22 2.21 2.45 5.06
C ALA A 22 3.68 2.63 5.45
N LYS A 23 4.11 3.86 5.75
CA LYS A 23 5.46 4.15 6.23
C LYS A 23 5.71 3.51 7.59
N GLU A 24 4.78 3.69 8.54
CA GLU A 24 4.86 3.08 9.88
C GLU A 24 4.93 1.54 9.80
N LEU A 25 4.14 0.92 8.92
CA LEU A 25 4.19 -0.53 8.69
C LEU A 25 5.53 -1.01 8.15
N ILE A 26 6.13 -0.27 7.22
CA ILE A 26 7.46 -0.61 6.67
C ILE A 26 8.54 -0.41 7.73
N GLU A 27 8.47 0.66 8.53
CA GLU A 27 9.46 0.95 9.57
C GLU A 27 9.41 -0.08 10.71
N THR A 28 8.20 -0.47 11.13
CA THR A 28 8.03 -1.40 12.25
C THR A 28 8.20 -2.87 11.84
N ARG A 29 7.80 -3.23 10.61
CA ARG A 29 7.72 -4.64 10.15
C ARG A 29 8.16 -4.81 8.69
N GLY A 30 9.19 -4.08 8.27
CA GLY A 30 9.65 -4.07 6.87
C GLY A 30 9.95 -5.45 6.28
N TYR A 31 10.39 -6.41 7.10
CA TYR A 31 10.66 -7.79 6.67
C TYR A 31 9.41 -8.54 6.18
N ALA A 32 8.21 -8.14 6.62
CA ALA A 32 6.96 -8.78 6.25
C ALA A 32 6.41 -8.29 4.90
N PHE A 33 6.98 -7.23 4.33
CA PHE A 33 6.45 -6.57 3.14
C PHE A 33 7.39 -6.73 1.94
N GLY A 34 6.83 -7.21 0.82
CA GLY A 34 7.56 -7.43 -0.43
C GLY A 34 7.06 -6.57 -1.58
N THR A 35 7.29 -7.03 -2.81
CA THR A 35 6.76 -6.40 -4.03
C THR A 35 5.46 -7.03 -4.51
N ASP A 36 4.98 -8.10 -3.86
CA ASP A 36 3.71 -8.74 -4.18
C ASP A 36 2.54 -8.04 -3.50
N PHE A 37 1.49 -7.72 -4.26
CA PHE A 37 0.35 -6.97 -3.76
C PHE A 37 -0.55 -7.80 -2.84
N GLU A 38 -0.81 -9.05 -3.20
CA GLU A 38 -1.74 -9.92 -2.48
C GLU A 38 -1.18 -10.31 -1.12
N ALA A 39 0.10 -10.68 -1.05
CA ALA A 39 0.82 -10.92 0.20
C ALA A 39 0.80 -9.68 1.10
N ASN A 40 1.12 -8.51 0.56
CA ASN A 40 1.11 -7.26 1.32
C ASN A 40 -0.29 -6.92 1.84
N LYS A 41 -1.35 -7.16 1.06
CA LYS A 41 -2.74 -6.93 1.48
C LYS A 41 -3.11 -7.79 2.68
N VAL A 42 -2.70 -9.05 2.70
CA VAL A 42 -2.90 -9.96 3.84
C VAL A 42 -2.12 -9.48 5.06
N GLN A 43 -0.87 -9.05 4.88
CA GLN A 43 -0.06 -8.51 5.99
C GLN A 43 -0.64 -7.21 6.55
N VAL A 44 -1.12 -6.30 5.70
CA VAL A 44 -1.81 -5.08 6.17
C VAL A 44 -3.05 -5.45 7.00
N ALA A 45 -3.84 -6.44 6.58
CA ALA A 45 -5.00 -6.88 7.35
C ALA A 45 -4.64 -7.49 8.70
N LYS A 46 -3.49 -8.18 8.79
CA LYS A 46 -3.01 -8.81 10.04
C LYS A 46 -2.43 -7.80 11.02
N HIS A 47 -1.84 -6.72 10.51
CA HIS A 47 -1.07 -5.77 11.33
C HIS A 47 -1.78 -4.43 11.52
N THR A 48 -3.02 -4.28 11.03
CA THR A 48 -3.83 -3.06 11.21
C THR A 48 -5.30 -3.40 11.37
N ASP A 49 -6.02 -2.56 12.12
CA ASP A 49 -7.47 -2.66 12.31
C ASP A 49 -8.27 -1.99 11.17
N ILE A 50 -7.70 -1.92 9.95
CA ILE A 50 -8.34 -1.28 8.81
C ILE A 50 -9.50 -2.15 8.31
N THR A 51 -10.71 -1.74 8.66
CA THR A 51 -11.96 -2.37 8.23
C THR A 51 -12.27 -2.10 6.75
N SER A 52 -11.94 -0.90 6.26
CA SER A 52 -12.24 -0.49 4.89
C SER A 52 -11.33 -1.17 3.86
N LYS A 53 -11.93 -1.98 2.98
CA LYS A 53 -11.26 -2.64 1.83
C LYS A 53 -10.48 -1.64 0.97
N THR A 54 -11.08 -0.48 0.69
CA THR A 54 -10.45 0.55 -0.17
C THR A 54 -9.19 1.11 0.46
N ILE A 55 -9.22 1.41 1.76
CA ILE A 55 -8.05 1.93 2.48
C ILE A 55 -6.97 0.87 2.54
N ARG A 56 -7.32 -0.37 2.92
CA ARG A 56 -6.39 -1.50 2.98
C ARG A 56 -5.66 -1.72 1.65
N ASN A 57 -6.40 -1.74 0.54
CA ASN A 57 -5.82 -1.91 -0.79
C ASN A 57 -4.90 -0.76 -1.18
N ARG A 58 -5.28 0.48 -0.83
CA ARG A 58 -4.45 1.66 -1.12
C ARG A 58 -3.16 1.67 -0.31
N VAL A 59 -3.20 1.23 0.95
CA VAL A 59 -2.02 1.05 1.81
C VAL A 59 -1.11 -0.03 1.23
N ALA A 60 -1.63 -1.24 0.97
CA ALA A 60 -0.86 -2.33 0.39
C ALA A 60 -0.21 -1.94 -0.95
N GLY A 61 -0.95 -1.27 -1.82
CA GLY A 61 -0.43 -0.78 -3.10
C GLY A 61 0.63 0.32 -2.97
N TYR A 62 0.57 1.15 -1.92
CA TYR A 62 1.63 2.12 -1.64
C TYR A 62 2.90 1.44 -1.14
N ILE A 63 2.77 0.41 -0.30
CA ILE A 63 3.90 -0.40 0.18
C ILE A 63 4.63 -1.07 -0.99
N VAL A 64 3.90 -1.72 -1.91
CA VAL A 64 4.49 -2.29 -3.14
C VAL A 64 5.30 -1.24 -3.89
N ARG A 65 4.71 -0.05 -4.13
CA ARG A 65 5.39 1.03 -4.87
C ARG A 65 6.68 1.46 -4.17
N ARG A 66 6.66 1.60 -2.84
CA ARG A 66 7.85 1.94 -2.04
C ARG A 66 8.94 0.87 -2.16
N ASN A 67 8.58 -0.39 -2.06
CA ASN A 67 9.53 -1.51 -2.14
C ASN A 67 10.12 -1.66 -3.54
N VAL A 68 9.34 -1.42 -4.59
CA VAL A 68 9.85 -1.42 -5.98
C VAL A 68 10.86 -0.28 -6.20
N ILE A 69 10.59 0.91 -5.68
CA ILE A 69 11.52 2.05 -5.78
C ILE A 69 12.81 1.75 -5.02
N ALA A 70 12.71 1.30 -3.77
CA ALA A 70 13.88 0.93 -2.96
C ALA A 70 14.70 -0.20 -3.59
N LYS A 71 14.04 -1.18 -4.23
CA LYS A 71 14.73 -2.25 -4.96
C LYS A 71 15.49 -1.71 -6.18
N ARG A 72 14.93 -0.73 -6.89
CA ARG A 72 15.60 -0.08 -8.04
C ARG A 72 16.79 0.76 -7.60
N GLU A 73 16.65 1.51 -6.50
CA GLU A 73 17.75 2.30 -5.92
C GLU A 73 18.95 1.43 -5.50
N LYS A 74 18.72 0.18 -5.08
CA LYS A 74 19.80 -0.76 -4.74
C LYS A 74 20.49 -1.42 -5.95
N ILE A 75 19.91 -1.30 -7.14
CA ILE A 75 20.46 -1.88 -8.38
C ILE A 75 21.29 -0.84 -9.14
N LEU A 76 21.08 0.45 -8.85
CA LEU A 76 21.91 1.57 -9.30
C LEU A 76 23.07 1.79 -8.33
#